data_AF-A0A7C0Y9J7-F1
#
_entry.id   AF-A0A7C0Y9J7-F1
#
_cell.length_a   1.000
_cell.length_b   1.000
_cell.length_c   1.000
_cell.angle_alpha   90.00
_cell.angle_beta   90.00
_cell.angle_gamma   90.00
#
_symmetry.space_group_name_H-M   'P 1'
#
loop_
_entity.id
_entity.type
_entity.pdbx_description
1 polymer ?
#
loop_
_entity_poly.entity_id
_entity_poly.type
_entity_poly.pdbx_seq_one_letter_code
_entity_poly.pdbx_strand_id
1 'polypeptide(L)'
;MDDLADACVFLMEKVDAEKMREFCADYFVNIGVGEDIRIKDLAQLIKDIVSFEGEIKHDLSKPDGTPRKLLDISKIKALGWKPEVSLEEGIKRTYEWYIEQVLNL
;
A
#
# COMPACT_ATOMS: atom_id res chain seq x y z
N MET A 1 -2.61 -0.54 6.41
CA MET A 1 -3.46 -1.64 6.92
C MET A 1 -4.91 -1.21 6.92
N ASP A 2 -5.19 -0.01 7.42
CA ASP A 2 -6.54 0.54 7.53
C ASP A 2 -7.30 0.55 6.20
N ASP A 3 -6.69 1.02 5.10
CA ASP A 3 -7.32 0.96 3.76
C ASP A 3 -7.69 -0.47 3.33
N LEU A 4 -6.88 -1.48 3.67
CA LEU A 4 -7.20 -2.87 3.34
C LEU A 4 -8.40 -3.36 4.17
N ALA A 5 -8.44 -3.01 5.46
CA ALA A 5 -9.57 -3.35 6.32
C ALA A 5 -10.85 -2.65 5.85
N ASP A 6 -10.77 -1.37 5.52
CA ASP A 6 -11.87 -0.58 4.97
C ASP A 6 -12.39 -1.16 3.65
N ALA A 7 -11.50 -1.51 2.72
CA ALA A 7 -11.88 -2.20 1.47
C ALA A 7 -12.65 -3.50 1.73
N CYS A 8 -12.19 -4.31 2.69
CA CYS A 8 -12.88 -5.54 3.06
C CYS A 8 -14.28 -5.26 3.62
N VAL A 9 -14.42 -4.29 4.52
CA VAL A 9 -15.72 -3.88 5.09
C VAL A 9 -16.63 -3.33 3.99
N PHE A 10 -16.12 -2.46 3.13
CA PHE A 10 -16.83 -1.93 1.98
C PHE A 10 -17.39 -3.05 1.09
N LEU A 11 -16.56 -4.03 0.74
CA LEU A 11 -16.98 -5.16 -0.09
C LEU A 11 -18.06 -5.99 0.61
N MET A 12 -17.91 -6.27 1.91
CA MET A 12 -18.88 -7.05 2.68
C MET A 12 -20.23 -6.34 2.87
N GLU A 13 -20.22 -5.01 3.02
CA GLU A 13 -21.43 -4.24 3.33
C GLU A 13 -22.14 -3.65 2.11
N LYS A 14 -21.39 -3.31 1.05
CA LYS A 14 -21.88 -2.45 -0.06
C LYS A 14 -21.90 -3.15 -1.42
N VAL A 15 -21.38 -4.37 -1.52
CA VAL A 15 -21.31 -5.11 -2.78
C VAL A 15 -21.93 -6.49 -2.61
N ASP A 16 -23.06 -6.73 -3.26
CA ASP A 16 -23.64 -8.07 -3.34
C ASP A 16 -22.93 -8.94 -4.40
N ALA A 17 -23.21 -10.24 -4.37
CA ALA A 17 -22.58 -11.20 -5.27
C ALA A 17 -22.91 -10.95 -6.76
N GLU A 18 -24.10 -10.45 -7.08
CA GLU A 18 -24.50 -10.20 -8.46
C GLU A 18 -23.71 -9.04 -9.04
N LYS A 19 -23.66 -7.91 -8.32
CA LYS A 19 -22.84 -6.75 -8.65
C LYS A 19 -21.37 -7.12 -8.68
N MET A 20 -20.88 -7.93 -7.76
CA MET A 20 -19.48 -8.39 -7.78
C MET A 20 -19.17 -9.16 -9.06
N ARG A 21 -20.07 -10.04 -9.52
CA ARG A 21 -19.88 -10.85 -10.73
C ARG A 21 -19.80 -10.01 -12.01
N GLU A 22 -20.43 -8.85 -12.06
CA GLU A 22 -20.34 -7.91 -13.19
C GLU A 22 -18.90 -7.41 -13.43
N PHE A 23 -18.13 -7.23 -12.35
CA PHE A 23 -16.74 -6.72 -12.42
C PHE A 23 -15.69 -7.82 -12.19
N CYS A 24 -16.05 -8.88 -11.46
CA CYS A 24 -15.18 -9.97 -11.02
C CYS A 24 -15.91 -11.31 -11.25
N ALA A 25 -15.87 -11.84 -12.48
CA ALA A 25 -16.54 -13.10 -12.82
C ALA A 25 -16.08 -14.31 -11.97
N ASP A 26 -14.85 -14.25 -11.45
CA ASP A 26 -14.22 -15.24 -10.58
C ASP A 26 -14.30 -14.89 -9.08
N TYR A 27 -14.98 -13.79 -8.73
CA TYR A 27 -15.09 -13.20 -7.39
C TYR A 27 -13.76 -12.78 -6.75
N PHE A 28 -12.66 -12.75 -7.52
CA PHE A 28 -11.39 -12.20 -7.04
C PHE A 28 -11.29 -10.71 -7.35
N VAL A 29 -10.97 -9.93 -6.33
CA VAL A 29 -10.77 -8.49 -6.43
C VAL A 29 -9.42 -8.10 -5.85
N ASN A 30 -8.66 -7.31 -6.60
CA ASN A 30 -7.40 -6.75 -6.13
C ASN A 30 -7.67 -5.55 -5.22
N ILE A 31 -7.06 -5.55 -4.04
CA ILE A 31 -7.05 -4.40 -3.13
C ILE A 31 -5.62 -3.87 -3.05
N GLY A 32 -5.43 -2.60 -3.36
CA GLY A 32 -4.12 -1.94 -3.35
C GLY A 32 -4.22 -0.50 -3.85
N VAL A 33 -3.06 0.10 -4.14
CA VAL A 33 -2.97 1.51 -4.58
C VAL A 33 -2.93 1.71 -6.09
N GLY A 34 -2.61 0.66 -6.86
CA GLY A 34 -2.54 0.73 -8.32
C GLY A 34 -1.33 1.49 -8.86
N GLU A 35 -0.42 1.88 -7.98
CA GLU A 35 0.79 2.65 -8.26
C GLU A 35 2.01 1.93 -7.67
N ASP A 36 3.19 2.27 -8.19
CA ASP A 36 4.49 1.67 -7.85
C ASP A 36 5.43 2.80 -7.40
N ILE A 37 6.35 2.46 -6.48
CA ILE A 37 7.49 3.29 -6.11
C ILE A 37 8.79 2.49 -6.29
N ARG A 38 9.83 3.14 -6.83
CA ARG A 38 11.16 2.50 -6.90
C ARG A 38 11.69 2.30 -5.48
N ILE A 39 12.39 1.19 -5.26
CA ILE A 39 12.99 0.87 -3.96
C ILE A 39 13.90 2.00 -3.43
N LYS A 40 14.68 2.64 -4.31
CA LYS A 40 15.52 3.78 -3.93
C LYS A 40 14.72 4.98 -3.41
N ASP A 41 13.56 5.25 -4.01
CA ASP A 41 12.72 6.41 -3.69
C ASP A 41 11.96 6.13 -2.38
N LEU A 42 11.51 4.87 -2.19
CA LEU A 42 10.97 4.41 -0.91
C LEU A 42 11.99 4.51 0.23
N ALA A 43 13.23 4.08 0.00
CA ALA A 43 14.29 4.15 1.00
C ALA A 43 14.59 5.60 1.40
N GLN A 44 14.63 6.51 0.42
CA GLN A 44 14.82 7.93 0.67
C GLN A 44 13.63 8.53 1.45
N LEU A 45 12.40 8.22 1.05
CA LEU A 45 11.19 8.67 1.75
C LEU A 45 11.20 8.24 3.23
N ILE A 46 11.56 6.99 3.51
CA ILE A 46 11.67 6.49 4.88
C ILE A 46 12.76 7.24 5.64
N LYS A 47 13.94 7.42 5.04
CA LYS A 47 15.05 8.19 5.65
C LYS A 47 14.61 9.59 6.07
N ASP A 48 13.87 10.28 5.21
CA ASP A 48 13.39 11.64 5.49
C ASP A 48 12.36 11.64 6.63
N ILE A 49 11.42 10.67 6.64
CA ILE A 49 10.41 10.55 7.69
C ILE A 49 11.03 10.29 9.07
N VAL A 50 12.02 9.40 9.14
CA VAL A 50 12.69 9.05 10.41
C VAL A 50 13.82 10.00 10.80
N SER A 51 14.03 11.08 10.02
CA SER A 51 15.11 12.06 10.23
C SER A 51 16.50 11.42 10.34
N PHE A 52 16.78 10.42 9.50
CA PHE A 52 18.10 9.78 9.48
C PHE A 52 19.09 10.62 8.68
N GLU A 53 20.14 11.11 9.32
CA GLU A 53 21.15 11.99 8.70
C GLU A 53 22.26 11.24 7.93
N GLY A 54 22.31 9.90 8.02
CA GLY A 54 23.33 9.11 7.34
C GLY A 54 23.08 8.89 5.84
N GLU A 55 24.01 8.22 5.16
CA GLU A 55 23.90 7.91 3.73
C GLU A 55 23.27 6.52 3.49
N ILE A 56 22.34 6.45 2.51
CA ILE A 56 21.86 5.17 1.98
C ILE A 56 22.81 4.70 0.89
N LYS A 57 23.38 3.50 1.04
CA LYS A 57 24.25 2.86 0.04
C LYS A 57 23.55 1.66 -0.58
N HIS A 58 23.48 1.64 -1.91
CA HIS A 58 22.93 0.52 -2.68
C HIS A 58 24.06 -0.37 -3.20
N ASP A 59 24.05 -1.65 -2.83
CA ASP A 59 24.99 -2.64 -3.36
C ASP A 59 24.49 -3.21 -4.70
N LEU A 60 24.96 -2.62 -5.79
CA LEU A 60 24.59 -3.02 -7.16
C LEU A 60 25.24 -4.34 -7.61
N SER A 61 26.06 -4.99 -6.77
CA SER A 61 26.53 -6.35 -7.06
C SER A 61 25.46 -7.41 -6.82
N LYS A 62 24.37 -7.06 -6.12
CA LYS A 62 23.24 -7.95 -5.85
C LYS A 62 22.21 -7.90 -6.97
N PRO A 63 21.55 -9.04 -7.28
CA PRO A 63 20.53 -9.05 -8.32
C PRO A 63 19.29 -8.28 -7.87
N ASP A 64 18.68 -7.57 -8.80
CA ASP A 64 17.35 -7.01 -8.63
C ASP A 64 16.27 -8.08 -8.78
N GLY A 65 15.11 -7.82 -8.16
CA GLY A 65 13.90 -8.60 -8.34
C GLY A 65 13.20 -8.34 -9.69
N THR A 66 11.90 -8.61 -9.74
CA THR A 66 11.10 -8.23 -10.91
C THR A 66 11.05 -6.70 -11.04
N PRO A 67 11.28 -6.11 -12.25
CA PRO A 67 11.38 -4.65 -12.40
C PRO A 67 10.14 -3.86 -12.01
N ARG A 68 8.96 -4.50 -12.00
CA ARG A 68 7.69 -3.88 -11.66
C ARG A 68 6.74 -4.93 -11.09
N LYS A 69 6.12 -4.62 -9.95
CA LYS A 69 5.11 -5.48 -9.32
C LYS A 69 4.05 -4.63 -8.65
N LEU A 70 2.89 -4.51 -9.30
CA LEU A 70 1.72 -3.81 -8.78
C LEU A 70 0.45 -4.61 -9.09
N LEU A 71 -0.64 -4.24 -8.44
CA LEU A 71 -1.97 -4.74 -8.73
C LEU A 71 -2.70 -3.78 -9.68
N ASP A 72 -3.44 -4.32 -10.65
CA ASP A 72 -4.50 -3.57 -11.31
C ASP A 72 -5.71 -3.52 -10.39
N ILE A 73 -6.12 -2.31 -10.01
CA ILE A 73 -7.22 -2.04 -9.08
C ILE A 73 -8.45 -1.42 -9.78
N SER A 74 -8.51 -1.48 -11.12
CA SER A 74 -9.62 -0.97 -11.92
C SER A 74 -10.98 -1.49 -11.45
N LYS A 75 -11.06 -2.79 -11.12
CA LYS A 75 -12.28 -3.45 -10.65
C LYS A 75 -12.83 -2.86 -9.35
N ILE A 76 -12.00 -2.73 -8.31
CA ILE A 76 -12.45 -2.20 -7.01
C ILE A 76 -12.78 -0.69 -7.10
N LYS A 77 -12.05 0.05 -7.94
CA LYS A 77 -12.38 1.44 -8.29
C LYS A 77 -13.75 1.55 -8.94
N ALA A 78 -14.07 0.65 -9.88
CA ALA A 78 -15.37 0.61 -10.55
C ALA A 78 -16.51 0.21 -9.59
N LEU A 79 -16.22 -0.62 -8.59
CA LEU A 79 -17.17 -0.94 -7.51
C LEU A 79 -17.47 0.25 -6.59
N GLY A 80 -16.61 1.27 -6.59
CA GLY A 80 -16.80 2.53 -5.87
C GLY A 80 -15.81 2.77 -4.72
N TRP A 81 -14.82 1.89 -4.54
CA TRP A 81 -13.82 2.03 -3.47
C TRP A 81 -12.46 2.44 -4.00
N LYS A 82 -11.75 3.27 -3.24
CA LYS A 82 -10.37 3.68 -3.52
C LYS A 82 -9.62 3.82 -2.18
N PRO A 83 -8.30 3.60 -2.17
CA PRO A 83 -7.50 3.88 -0.98
C PRO A 83 -7.49 5.39 -0.71
N GLU A 84 -7.41 5.75 0.56
CA GLU A 84 -7.38 7.15 0.99
C GLU A 84 -6.02 7.55 1.58
N VAL A 85 -5.26 6.58 2.09
CA VAL A 85 -3.98 6.84 2.75
C VAL A 85 -2.85 6.82 1.72
N SER A 86 -2.15 7.94 1.58
CA SER A 86 -0.94 8.01 0.76
C SER A 86 0.19 7.17 1.38
N LEU A 87 1.16 6.75 0.57
CA LEU A 87 2.30 5.98 1.07
C LEU A 87 3.09 6.76 2.15
N GLU A 88 3.34 8.05 1.93
CA GLU A 88 4.02 8.92 2.89
C GLU A 88 3.26 9.00 4.22
N GLU A 89 1.94 9.25 4.16
CA GLU A 89 1.10 9.33 5.35
C GLU A 89 1.08 8.00 6.11
N GLY A 90 0.95 6.88 5.39
CA GLY A 90 0.98 5.55 5.97
C GLY A 90 2.29 5.23 6.67
N ILE A 91 3.43 5.63 6.08
CA ILE A 91 4.75 5.44 6.70
C ILE A 91 4.89 6.32 7.96
N LYS A 92 4.45 7.59 7.91
CA LYS A 92 4.48 8.49 9.09
C LYS A 92 3.70 7.91 10.27
N ARG A 93 2.43 7.53 10.05
CA ARG A 93 1.60 6.92 11.09
C ARG A 93 2.19 5.64 11.64
N THR A 94 2.76 4.80 10.77
CA THR A 94 3.41 3.54 11.19
C THR A 94 4.66 3.82 12.03
N TYR A 95 5.43 4.83 11.67
CA TYR A 95 6.61 5.24 12.41
C TYR A 95 6.22 5.82 13.79
N GLU A 96 5.24 6.73 13.83
CA GLU A 96 4.70 7.28 15.09
C GLU A 96 4.22 6.16 16.02
N TRP A 97 3.42 5.23 15.51
CA TRP A 97 2.99 4.05 16.26
C TRP A 97 4.18 3.23 16.78
N TYR A 98 5.23 3.04 15.97
CA TYR A 98 6.43 2.31 16.39
C TYR A 98 7.18 3.02 17.53
N ILE A 99 7.33 4.34 17.43
CA ILE A 99 7.95 5.17 18.47
C ILE A 99 7.18 5.04 19.78
N GLU A 100 5.86 5.21 19.74
CA GLU A 100 5.01 5.16 20.92
C GLU A 100 4.92 3.77 21.55
N GLN A 101 4.75 2.72 20.75
CA GLN A 101 4.37 1.39 21.25
C GLN A 101 5.54 0.43 21.41
N VAL A 102 6.65 0.64 20.69
CA VAL A 102 7.82 -0.25 20.74
C VAL A 102 8.98 0.40 21.46
N LEU A 103 9.26 1.67 21.15
CA LEU A 103 10.35 2.40 21.82
C LEU A 103 9.91 3.07 23.12
N ASN A 104 8.60 3.30 23.31
CA ASN A 104 8.04 4.07 24.44
C ASN A 104 8.69 5.45 24.59
N LEU A 105 8.96 6.10 23.46
CA LEU A 105 9.50 7.47 23.37
C LEU A 105 8.35 8.42 23.01
#